data_AF-A0A4R6JR14-F1
#
_entry.id   AF-A0A4R6JR14-F1
#
_cell.length_a   1.000
_cell.length_b   1.000
_cell.length_c   1.000
_cell.angle_alpha   90.00
_cell.angle_beta   90.00
_cell.angle_gamma   90.00
#
_symmetry.space_group_name_H-M   'P 1'
#
loop_
_entity.id
_entity.type
_entity.pdbx_description
1 polymer ?
#
loop_
_entity_poly.entity_id
_entity_poly.type
_entity_poly.pdbx_seq_one_letter_code
_entity_poly.pdbx_strand_id
1 'polypeptide(L)'
;MTTAEKDRTTRTEAAAIMPFGGWESTPNGTGSPDDRTLFRFPAPDDPAPSTVRVLTMALWAAVLGLTATGVGVIALVTVLGGAAFWYVPTLALFGLLSVAMAVASFLSIHRPVLPWLLLACATGPLAVDVLIAALH
;
A
#
# COMPACT_ATOMS: atom_id res chain seq x y z
N MET A 1 -7.23 44.40 35.54
CA MET A 1 -6.66 43.53 36.58
C MET A 1 -7.23 42.13 36.37
N THR A 2 -6.67 41.35 35.44
CA THR A 2 -5.49 40.43 35.53
C THR A 2 -5.92 39.03 35.99
N THR A 3 -5.99 38.03 35.08
CA THR A 3 -4.93 37.03 34.75
C THR A 3 -5.09 35.79 35.65
N ALA A 4 -5.06 34.51 35.26
CA ALA A 4 -4.45 33.74 34.16
C ALA A 4 -5.36 32.51 33.87
N GLU A 5 -5.64 32.13 32.63
CA GLU A 5 -4.79 31.28 31.76
C GLU A 5 -4.37 29.97 32.44
N LYS A 6 -5.22 28.95 32.29
CA LYS A 6 -4.94 27.55 32.64
C LYS A 6 -4.29 26.88 31.44
N ASP A 7 -3.07 27.31 31.16
CA ASP A 7 -2.24 26.74 30.10
C ASP A 7 -1.73 25.37 30.55
N ARG A 8 -1.99 24.37 29.73
CA ARG A 8 -1.78 22.95 30.01
C ARG A 8 -0.42 22.59 29.41
N THR A 9 0.63 22.95 30.12
CA THR A 9 2.04 22.63 29.83
C THR A 9 2.32 21.14 30.00
N THR A 10 1.90 20.32 29.04
CA THR A 10 2.25 18.88 28.98
C THR A 10 2.91 18.52 27.65
N ARG A 11 3.63 19.46 27.02
CA ARG A 11 4.28 19.21 25.72
C ARG A 11 5.82 19.22 25.73
N THR A 12 6.47 19.66 26.80
CA THR A 12 7.89 20.03 26.70
C THR A 12 8.87 19.12 27.47
N GLU A 13 8.43 18.30 28.43
CA GLU A 13 9.39 17.47 29.20
C GLU A 13 9.78 16.17 28.48
N ALA A 14 8.90 15.59 27.65
CA ALA A 14 9.20 14.33 26.96
C ALA A 14 10.34 14.46 25.92
N ALA A 15 10.55 15.67 25.38
CA ALA A 15 11.62 15.93 24.42
C ALA A 15 13.00 16.12 25.10
N ALA A 16 13.05 16.48 26.39
CA ALA A 16 14.30 16.75 27.10
C ALA A 16 14.95 15.49 27.70
N ILE A 17 14.19 14.41 27.90
CA ILE A 17 14.61 13.24 28.69
C ILE A 17 14.99 12.03 27.82
N MET A 18 14.75 12.03 26.51
CA MET A 18 15.04 10.84 25.68
C MET A 18 16.48 10.85 25.11
N PRO A 19 17.36 9.91 25.51
CA PRO A 19 18.75 9.83 25.05
C PRO A 19 18.89 9.37 23.58
N PHE A 20 17.77 9.18 22.88
CA PHE A 20 17.70 8.75 21.49
C PHE A 20 17.39 9.90 20.51
N GLY A 21 17.31 11.16 20.94
CA GLY A 21 16.93 12.29 20.06
C GLY A 21 17.94 12.71 18.97
N GLY A 22 19.03 11.96 18.78
CA GLY A 22 20.12 12.30 17.84
C GLY A 22 19.99 11.75 16.42
N TRP A 23 19.08 10.81 16.16
CA TRP A 23 18.86 10.23 14.82
C TRP A 23 17.65 10.83 14.09
N GLU A 24 16.81 11.58 14.79
CA GLU A 24 15.75 12.37 14.18
C GLU A 24 16.37 13.65 13.60
N SER A 25 16.68 13.62 12.30
CA SER A 25 16.99 14.85 11.55
C SER A 25 15.75 15.72 11.57
N THR A 26 15.65 16.63 12.54
CA THR A 26 14.58 17.62 12.64
C THR A 26 14.75 18.56 11.44
N PRO A 27 13.81 18.61 10.48
CA PRO A 27 13.95 19.52 9.35
C PRO A 27 13.92 20.95 9.89
N ASN A 28 14.99 21.72 9.65
CA ASN A 28 15.03 23.15 9.94
C ASN A 28 13.85 23.81 9.22
N GLY A 29 12.94 24.40 10.00
CA GLY A 29 11.70 25.04 9.55
C GLY A 29 11.92 26.35 8.79
N THR A 30 12.71 26.34 7.73
CA THR A 30 12.91 27.47 6.81
C THR A 30 13.04 26.97 5.38
N GLY A 31 11.91 26.68 4.76
CA GLY A 31 11.83 26.36 3.35
C GLY A 31 10.63 25.48 3.07
N SER A 32 9.61 26.05 2.41
CA SER A 32 8.63 25.26 1.69
C SER A 32 9.24 24.83 0.36
N PRO A 33 9.48 23.54 0.15
CA PRO A 33 9.37 22.94 -1.16
C PRO A 33 8.43 21.73 -1.10
N ASP A 34 7.26 21.85 -0.46
CA ASP A 34 6.42 20.67 -0.15
C ASP A 34 5.33 20.39 -1.20
N ASP A 35 5.39 21.06 -2.36
CA ASP A 35 4.44 20.84 -3.46
C ASP A 35 4.86 19.67 -4.39
N ARG A 36 5.94 18.95 -4.06
CA ARG A 36 6.53 17.90 -4.91
C ARG A 36 6.88 16.60 -4.18
N THR A 37 6.47 16.40 -2.94
CA THR A 37 6.72 15.15 -2.23
C THR A 37 5.70 14.09 -2.66
N LEU A 38 6.18 13.05 -3.35
CA LEU A 38 5.35 11.95 -3.87
C LEU A 38 4.63 11.18 -2.73
N PHE A 39 5.20 11.18 -1.53
CA PHE A 39 4.66 10.60 -0.30
C PHE A 39 4.62 11.66 0.80
N ARG A 40 3.51 12.42 0.87
CA ARG A 40 3.20 13.29 2.01
C ARG A 40 2.58 12.45 3.13
N PHE A 41 3.11 12.56 4.34
CA PHE A 41 2.49 11.96 5.52
C PHE A 41 1.21 12.71 5.89
N PRO A 42 0.18 12.02 6.42
CA PRO A 42 -1.09 12.66 6.77
C PRO A 42 -0.86 13.79 7.76
N ALA A 43 -1.30 15.01 7.41
CA ALA A 43 -1.39 16.08 8.40
C ALA A 43 -2.62 15.85 9.27
N PRO A 44 -2.63 16.29 10.54
CA PRO A 44 -3.79 16.15 11.43
C PRO A 44 -5.12 16.68 10.87
N ASP A 45 -5.05 17.60 9.90
CA ASP A 45 -6.20 18.26 9.29
C ASP A 45 -6.64 17.63 7.95
N ASP A 46 -5.98 16.57 7.48
CA ASP A 46 -6.40 15.89 6.24
C ASP A 46 -7.67 15.05 6.51
N PRO A 47 -8.72 15.17 5.66
CA PRO A 47 -9.96 14.43 5.85
C PRO A 47 -9.69 12.92 5.75
N ALA A 48 -10.21 12.17 6.73
CA ALA A 48 -10.09 10.72 6.74
C ALA A 48 -10.66 10.12 5.44
N PRO A 49 -10.00 9.11 4.84
CA PRO A 49 -10.50 8.45 3.64
C PRO A 49 -11.87 7.82 3.91
N SER A 50 -12.81 7.95 2.97
CA SER A 50 -14.17 7.45 3.17
C SER A 50 -14.19 5.93 3.37
N THR A 51 -14.92 5.47 4.38
CA THR A 51 -15.03 4.04 4.73
C THR A 51 -15.51 3.20 3.56
N VAL A 52 -16.47 3.72 2.78
CA VAL A 52 -17.00 3.06 1.57
C VAL A 52 -15.89 2.83 0.54
N ARG A 53 -15.00 3.81 0.33
CA ARG A 53 -13.89 3.67 -0.62
C ARG A 53 -12.92 2.57 -0.18
N VAL A 54 -12.53 2.56 1.09
CA VAL A 54 -11.65 1.52 1.65
C VAL A 54 -12.29 0.13 1.49
N LEU A 55 -13.58 0.00 1.79
CA LEU A 55 -14.32 -1.26 1.64
C LEU A 55 -14.34 -1.75 0.19
N THR A 56 -14.63 -0.86 -0.77
CA THR A 56 -14.65 -1.24 -2.20
C THR A 56 -13.28 -1.69 -2.70
N MET A 57 -12.21 -1.01 -2.28
CA MET A 57 -10.85 -1.40 -2.63
C MET A 57 -10.45 -2.73 -2.00
N ALA A 58 -10.82 -2.95 -0.73
CA ALA A 58 -10.59 -4.21 -0.03
C ALA A 58 -11.33 -5.37 -0.70
N LEU A 59 -12.58 -5.17 -1.12
CA LEU A 59 -13.35 -6.18 -1.84
C LEU A 59 -12.69 -6.53 -3.18
N TRP A 60 -12.23 -5.53 -3.93
CA TRP A 60 -11.52 -5.76 -5.18
C TRP A 60 -10.21 -6.54 -4.95
N ALA A 61 -9.39 -6.11 -3.98
CA ALA A 61 -8.18 -6.82 -3.62
C ALA A 61 -8.45 -8.27 -3.18
N ALA A 62 -9.55 -8.52 -2.45
CA ALA A 62 -9.96 -9.86 -2.07
C ALA A 62 -10.29 -10.73 -3.28
N VAL A 63 -11.02 -10.19 -4.28
CA VAL A 63 -11.30 -10.90 -5.54
C VAL A 63 -10.01 -11.26 -6.26
N LEU A 64 -9.03 -10.36 -6.32
CA LEU A 64 -7.72 -10.64 -6.92
C LEU A 64 -6.98 -11.73 -6.15
N GLY A 65 -6.95 -11.65 -4.83
CA GLY A 65 -6.30 -12.66 -3.97
C GLY A 65 -6.93 -14.05 -4.10
N LEU A 66 -8.26 -14.14 -4.15
CA LEU A 66 -8.98 -15.40 -4.36
C LEU A 66 -8.69 -15.98 -5.75
N THR A 67 -8.67 -15.14 -6.77
CA THR A 67 -8.36 -15.56 -8.14
C THR A 67 -6.92 -16.09 -8.24
N ALA A 68 -5.95 -15.36 -7.68
CA ALA A 68 -4.55 -15.79 -7.61
C ALA A 68 -4.39 -17.11 -6.84
N THR A 69 -5.17 -17.31 -5.77
CA THR A 69 -5.19 -18.57 -5.03
C THR A 69 -5.70 -19.72 -5.91
N GLY A 70 -6.76 -19.48 -6.68
CA GLY A 70 -7.27 -20.45 -7.66
C GLY A 70 -6.23 -20.83 -8.71
N VAL A 71 -5.53 -19.84 -9.26
CA VAL A 71 -4.39 -20.07 -10.18
C VAL A 71 -3.32 -20.93 -9.52
N GLY A 72 -2.94 -20.63 -8.27
CA GLY A 72 -1.93 -21.40 -7.54
C GLY A 72 -2.31 -22.87 -7.34
N VAL A 73 -3.59 -23.16 -7.09
CA VAL A 73 -4.11 -24.53 -6.99
C VAL A 73 -4.03 -25.25 -8.33
N ILE A 74 -4.45 -24.60 -9.42
CA ILE A 74 -4.35 -25.17 -10.78
C ILE A 74 -2.87 -25.43 -11.11
N ALA A 75 -2.00 -24.46 -10.85
CA ALA A 75 -0.58 -24.57 -11.10
C ALA A 75 0.07 -25.75 -10.36
N LEU A 76 -0.32 -26.01 -9.11
CA LEU A 76 0.14 -27.17 -8.36
C LEU A 76 -0.22 -28.49 -9.07
N VAL A 77 -1.45 -28.60 -9.58
CA VAL A 77 -1.90 -29.78 -10.33
C VAL A 77 -1.10 -29.92 -11.63
N THR A 78 -0.91 -28.84 -12.38
CA THR A 78 -0.14 -28.83 -13.63
C THR A 78 1.31 -29.27 -13.40
N VAL A 79 1.95 -28.80 -12.31
CA VAL A 79 3.34 -29.16 -11.98
C VAL A 79 3.49 -30.65 -11.68
N LEU A 80 2.53 -31.25 -10.97
CA LEU A 80 2.51 -32.70 -10.74
C LEU A 80 2.37 -33.50 -12.04
N GLY A 81 1.75 -32.92 -13.06
CA GLY A 81 1.65 -33.49 -14.41
C GLY A 81 2.91 -33.37 -15.27
N GLY A 82 3.99 -32.76 -14.76
CA GLY A 82 5.24 -32.58 -15.49
C GLY A 82 5.33 -31.27 -16.27
N ALA A 83 4.89 -30.16 -15.65
CA ALA A 83 4.98 -28.83 -16.24
C ALA A 83 6.41 -28.43 -16.63
N ALA A 84 6.53 -27.57 -17.64
CA ALA A 84 7.81 -27.02 -18.06
C ALA A 84 8.47 -26.18 -16.94
N PHE A 85 9.80 -26.14 -16.93
CA PHE A 85 10.59 -25.48 -15.87
C PHE A 85 10.30 -23.97 -15.73
N TRP A 86 9.81 -23.30 -16.78
CA TRP A 86 9.50 -21.88 -16.79
C TRP A 86 8.12 -21.56 -16.21
N TYR A 87 7.22 -22.56 -16.10
CA TYR A 87 5.83 -22.35 -15.72
C TYR A 87 5.69 -21.70 -14.34
N VAL A 88 6.31 -22.30 -13.33
CA VAL A 88 6.28 -21.80 -11.94
C VAL A 88 6.91 -20.41 -11.80
N PRO A 89 8.14 -20.15 -12.30
CA PRO A 89 8.73 -18.82 -12.15
C PRO A 89 7.97 -17.73 -12.92
N THR A 90 7.34 -18.05 -14.06
CA THR A 90 6.50 -17.10 -14.79
C THR A 90 5.26 -16.73 -13.98
N LEU A 91 4.51 -17.72 -13.47
CA LEU A 91 3.34 -17.46 -12.62
C LEU A 91 3.71 -16.70 -11.34
N ALA A 92 4.85 -17.03 -10.74
CA ALA A 92 5.33 -16.32 -9.55
C ALA A 92 5.64 -14.85 -9.84
N LEU A 93 6.24 -14.54 -10.99
CA LEU A 93 6.62 -13.18 -11.37
C LEU A 93 5.40 -12.29 -11.57
N PHE A 94 4.41 -12.74 -12.34
CA PHE A 94 3.18 -11.97 -12.58
C PHE A 94 2.28 -11.91 -11.35
N GLY A 95 2.20 -12.98 -10.56
CA GLY A 95 1.51 -12.99 -9.27
C GLY A 95 2.10 -11.98 -8.30
N LEU A 96 3.43 -11.96 -8.14
CA LEU A 96 4.12 -10.97 -7.32
C LEU A 96 3.91 -9.54 -7.82
N LEU A 97 3.93 -9.34 -9.14
CA LEU A 97 3.68 -8.03 -9.73
C LEU A 97 2.25 -7.55 -9.43
N SER A 98 1.25 -8.42 -9.58
CA SER A 98 -0.14 -8.12 -9.22
C SER A 98 -0.27 -7.73 -7.75
N VAL A 99 0.34 -8.50 -6.84
CA VAL A 99 0.33 -8.23 -5.40
C VAL A 99 1.02 -6.89 -5.09
N ALA A 100 2.16 -6.60 -5.70
CA ALA A 100 2.88 -5.35 -5.48
C ALA A 100 2.04 -4.12 -5.89
N MET A 101 1.36 -4.19 -7.03
CA MET A 101 0.42 -3.15 -7.47
C MET A 101 -0.77 -3.01 -6.51
N ALA A 102 -1.34 -4.12 -6.05
CA ALA A 102 -2.42 -4.10 -5.07
C ALA A 102 -1.99 -3.43 -3.76
N VAL A 103 -0.81 -3.77 -3.22
CA VAL A 103 -0.25 -3.11 -2.02
C VAL A 103 0.00 -1.62 -2.26
N ALA A 104 0.58 -1.27 -3.42
CA ALA A 104 0.83 0.12 -3.79
C ALA A 104 -0.48 0.95 -3.87
N SER A 105 -1.60 0.31 -4.22
CA SER A 105 -2.91 0.98 -4.22
C SER A 105 -3.32 1.46 -2.83
N PHE A 106 -3.14 0.64 -1.79
CA PHE A 106 -3.46 1.01 -0.42
C PHE A 106 -2.47 2.05 0.14
N LEU A 107 -1.18 1.97 -0.24
CA LEU A 107 -0.20 2.99 0.11
C LEU A 107 -0.57 4.36 -0.49
N SER A 108 -1.21 4.36 -1.66
CA SER A 108 -1.61 5.56 -2.39
C SER A 108 -3.01 6.07 -2.01
N ILE A 109 -3.60 5.59 -0.92
CA ILE A 109 -5.01 5.85 -0.59
C ILE A 109 -5.34 7.35 -0.47
N HIS A 110 -4.39 8.19 -0.07
CA HIS A 110 -4.61 9.64 0.04
C HIS A 110 -4.76 10.33 -1.33
N ARG A 111 -4.39 9.67 -2.44
CA ARG A 111 -4.59 10.18 -3.79
C ARG A 111 -5.99 9.84 -4.31
N PRO A 112 -6.62 10.70 -5.13
CA PRO A 112 -7.99 10.48 -5.59
C PRO A 112 -8.12 9.36 -6.64
N VAL A 113 -7.17 9.27 -7.58
CA VAL A 113 -7.27 8.40 -8.78
C VAL A 113 -6.19 7.31 -8.81
N LEU A 114 -4.99 7.62 -8.32
CA LEU A 114 -3.83 6.71 -8.30
C LEU A 114 -4.10 5.33 -7.68
N PRO A 115 -4.81 5.18 -6.54
CA PRO A 115 -5.11 3.86 -6.00
C PRO A 115 -5.93 2.98 -6.95
N TRP A 116 -6.89 3.58 -7.68
CA TRP A 116 -7.74 2.85 -8.62
C TRP A 116 -6.98 2.40 -9.85
N LEU A 117 -6.08 3.24 -10.37
CA LEU A 117 -5.21 2.85 -11.50
C LEU A 117 -4.30 1.69 -11.12
N LEU A 118 -3.77 1.68 -9.90
CA LEU A 118 -2.92 0.58 -9.43
C LEU A 118 -3.71 -0.72 -9.28
N LEU A 119 -4.93 -0.68 -8.75
CA LEU A 119 -5.82 -1.86 -8.70
C LEU A 119 -6.19 -2.34 -10.11
N ALA A 120 -6.53 -1.44 -11.02
CA ALA A 120 -6.80 -1.80 -12.41
C ALA A 120 -5.57 -2.43 -13.07
N CYS A 121 -4.38 -1.86 -12.88
CA CYS A 121 -3.14 -2.43 -13.38
C CYS A 121 -2.80 -3.77 -12.74
N ALA A 122 -3.15 -4.01 -11.48
CA ALA A 122 -2.94 -5.31 -10.82
C ALA A 122 -3.73 -6.44 -11.50
N THR A 123 -4.85 -6.14 -12.16
CA THR A 123 -5.65 -7.14 -12.89
C THR A 123 -4.92 -7.67 -14.12
N GLY A 124 -4.06 -6.88 -14.76
CA GLY A 124 -3.33 -7.26 -15.97
C GLY A 124 -2.41 -8.45 -15.77
N PRO A 125 -1.40 -8.38 -14.88
CA PRO A 125 -0.53 -9.51 -14.57
C PRO A 125 -1.30 -10.75 -14.12
N LEU A 126 -2.34 -10.56 -13.30
CA LEU A 126 -3.16 -11.68 -12.85
C LEU A 126 -3.96 -12.34 -14.00
N ALA A 127 -4.45 -11.56 -14.95
CA ALA A 127 -5.13 -12.10 -16.13
C ALA A 127 -4.18 -12.92 -17.01
N VAL A 128 -2.89 -12.53 -17.09
CA VAL A 128 -1.86 -13.34 -17.77
C VAL A 128 -1.69 -14.68 -17.07
N ASP A 129 -1.62 -14.70 -15.74
CA ASP A 129 -1.51 -15.93 -14.96
C ASP A 129 -2.72 -16.84 -15.14
N VAL A 130 -3.93 -16.28 -15.09
CA VAL A 130 -5.18 -17.01 -15.35
C VAL A 130 -5.16 -17.61 -16.75
N LEU A 131 -4.72 -16.86 -17.75
CA LEU A 131 -4.63 -17.36 -19.13
C LEU A 131 -3.63 -18.50 -19.26
N ILE A 132 -2.44 -18.36 -18.67
CA ILE A 132 -1.41 -19.42 -18.67
C ILE A 132 -1.95 -20.69 -18.02
N ALA A 133 -2.58 -20.56 -16.85
CA ALA A 133 -3.15 -21.67 -16.10
C ALA A 133 -4.37 -22.31 -16.79
N ALA A 134 -5.13 -21.55 -17.58
CA ALA A 134 -6.27 -22.09 -18.32
C ALA A 134 -5.87 -22.87 -19.59
N LEU A 135 -4.66 -22.61 -20.11
CA LEU A 135 -4.15 -23.21 -21.34
C LEU A 135 -3.23 -24.42 -21.12
N HIS A 136 -2.88 -24.75 -19.86
CA HIS A 136 -2.00 -25.86 -19.48
C HIS A 136 -2.74 -26.88 -18.61
#